data_AF-A0AA42XYU7-F1
#
_entry.id   AF-A0AA42XYU7-F1
#
_cell.length_a   1.000
_cell.length_b   1.000
_cell.length_c   1.000
_cell.angle_alpha   90.00
_cell.angle_beta   90.00
_cell.angle_gamma   90.00
#
_symmetry.space_group_name_H-M   'P 1'
#
loop_
_entity.id
_entity.type
_entity.pdbx_description
1 polymer ?
#
loop_
_entity_poly.entity_id
_entity_poly.type
_entity_poly.pdbx_seq_one_letter_code
_entity_poly.pdbx_strand_id
1 'polypeptide(L)' 'MCRNIRQLRQPDRPPTDAELEAAALQFVRKISGYRVPSQTNRTAFDRAVRDVAAASGRLFDSLQIPARRHSA' A
#
# COMPACT_ATOMS: atom_id res chain seq x y z
N MET A 1 -0.91 5.56 -17.85
CA MET A 1 -1.96 6.13 -16.97
C MET A 1 -1.69 5.76 -15.53
N CYS A 2 -1.88 6.68 -14.56
CA CYS A 2 -1.70 6.36 -13.13
C CYS A 2 -2.87 5.48 -12.71
N ARG A 3 -2.60 4.25 -12.23
CA ARG A 3 -3.66 3.37 -11.72
C ARG A 3 -4.17 3.95 -10.41
N ASN A 4 -5.48 3.97 -10.21
CA ASN A 4 -6.08 4.38 -8.94
C ASN A 4 -5.52 3.50 -7.81
N ILE A 5 -5.27 4.11 -6.65
CA ILE A 5 -4.94 3.38 -5.42
C ILE A 5 -6.16 2.51 -5.08
N ARG A 6 -5.96 1.19 -5.02
CA ARG A 6 -7.04 0.23 -4.82
C ARG A 6 -7.30 0.07 -3.32
N GLN A 7 -8.56 -0.03 -2.93
CA GLN A 7 -8.93 -0.39 -1.57
C GLN A 7 -8.48 -1.82 -1.27
N LEU A 8 -7.66 -1.99 -0.21
CA LEU A 8 -7.08 -3.28 0.17
C LEU A 8 -7.84 -4.01 1.28
N ARG A 9 -8.71 -3.32 2.03
CA ARG A 9 -9.51 -3.94 3.08
C ARG A 9 -10.47 -4.97 2.48
N GLN A 10 -10.26 -6.24 2.80
CA GLN A 10 -11.16 -7.34 2.49
C GLN A 10 -11.84 -7.86 3.78
N PRO A 11 -13.06 -8.41 3.72
CA PRO A 11 -13.80 -8.86 4.90
C PRO A 11 -13.24 -10.13 5.56
N ASP A 12 -12.54 -10.94 4.78
CA ASP A 12 -12.15 -12.32 5.07
C ASP A 12 -10.64 -12.49 5.32
N ARG A 13 -9.82 -11.51 4.90
CA ARG A 13 -8.38 -11.57 5.10
C ARG A 13 -7.71 -10.20 5.21
N PRO A 14 -6.56 -10.12 5.90
CA PRO A 14 -5.67 -8.98 5.76
C PRO A 14 -5.06 -8.92 4.36
N PRO A 15 -4.63 -7.73 3.90
CA PRO A 15 -3.87 -7.60 2.67
C PRO A 15 -2.49 -8.24 2.81
N THR A 16 -1.94 -8.69 1.69
CA THR A 16 -0.58 -9.23 1.65
C THR A 16 0.47 -8.12 1.54
N ASP A 17 1.71 -8.42 1.89
CA ASP A 17 2.84 -7.49 1.74
C ASP A 17 2.99 -6.99 0.29
N ALA A 18 2.80 -7.88 -0.69
CA ALA A 18 2.84 -7.53 -2.10
C ALA A 18 1.72 -6.54 -2.49
N GLU A 19 0.52 -6.70 -1.92
CA GLU A 19 -0.60 -5.76 -2.14
C GLU A 19 -0.30 -4.40 -1.50
N LEU A 20 0.29 -4.39 -0.31
CA LEU A 20 0.71 -3.19 0.41
C LEU A 20 1.82 -2.44 -0.34
N GLU A 21 2.85 -3.14 -0.80
CA GLU A 21 3.93 -2.55 -1.62
C GLU A 21 3.41 -2.00 -2.94
N ALA A 22 2.52 -2.73 -3.62
CA ALA A 22 1.92 -2.26 -4.87
C ALA A 22 1.08 -0.98 -4.65
N ALA A 23 0.31 -0.92 -3.57
CA ALA A 23 -0.45 0.28 -3.21
C ALA A 23 0.45 1.46 -2.83
N ALA A 24 1.48 1.21 -2.01
CA ALA A 24 2.48 2.21 -1.63
C ALA A 24 3.20 2.79 -2.86
N LEU A 25 3.58 1.95 -3.83
CA LEU A 25 4.17 2.38 -5.08
C LEU A 25 3.23 3.32 -5.86
N GLN A 26 1.95 3.01 -5.96
CA GLN A 26 1.00 3.89 -6.65
C GLN A 26 0.81 5.21 -5.89
N PHE A 27 0.76 5.17 -4.56
CA PHE A 27 0.66 6.36 -3.72
C PHE A 27 1.86 7.30 -3.93
N VAL A 28 3.08 6.77 -3.81
CA VAL A 28 4.31 7.55 -3.98
C VAL A 28 4.39 8.14 -5.39
N ARG A 29 4.05 7.37 -6.44
CA ARG A 29 3.96 7.90 -7.82
C ARG A 29 2.96 9.04 -7.96
N LYS A 30 1.81 8.92 -7.29
CA LYS A 30 0.73 9.91 -7.36
C LYS A 30 1.13 11.22 -6.70
N ILE A 31 1.76 11.17 -5.52
CA ILE A 31 2.16 12.38 -4.79
C ILE A 31 3.41 13.03 -5.38
N SER A 32 4.36 12.23 -5.86
CA SER A 32 5.64 12.75 -6.35
C SER A 32 5.57 13.21 -7.81
N GLY A 33 4.52 12.82 -8.55
CA GLY A 33 4.40 13.04 -9.99
C GLY A 33 5.35 12.19 -10.85
N TYR A 34 6.19 11.35 -10.24
CA TYR A 34 7.12 10.48 -10.97
C TYR A 34 6.42 9.19 -11.40
N ARG A 35 6.53 8.84 -12.69
CA ARG A 35 6.27 7.45 -13.13
C ARG A 35 7.48 6.55 -12.91
N VAL A 36 8.65 7.09 -13.26
CA VAL A 36 9.96 6.47 -13.11
C VAL A 36 10.86 7.56 -12.53
N PRO A 37 11.43 7.38 -11.33
CA PRO A 37 12.36 8.35 -10.76
C PRO A 37 13.68 8.35 -11.55
N SER A 38 14.38 9.49 -11.55
CA SER A 38 15.76 9.56 -12.05
C SER A 38 16.69 8.71 -11.16
N GLN A 39 17.88 8.38 -11.67
CA GLN A 39 18.85 7.59 -10.90
C GLN A 39 19.22 8.23 -9.57
N THR A 40 19.38 9.56 -9.54
CA THR A 40 19.64 10.34 -8.31
C THR A 40 18.51 10.22 -7.30
N ASN A 41 17.26 10.21 -7.75
CA ASN A 41 16.08 10.17 -6.86
C ASN A 41 15.62 8.75 -6.52
N ARG A 42 16.20 7.72 -7.13
CA ARG A 42 15.76 6.32 -6.99
C ARG A 42 15.79 5.86 -5.54
N THR A 43 16.87 6.12 -4.82
CA THR A 43 17.00 5.74 -3.41
C THR A 43 15.94 6.39 -2.52
N ALA A 44 15.66 7.69 -2.73
CA ALA A 44 14.63 8.40 -1.97
C ALA A 44 13.22 7.89 -2.30
N PHE A 45 12.96 7.64 -3.58
CA PHE A 45 11.70 7.09 -4.05
C PHE A 45 11.44 5.68 -3.48
N ASP A 46 12.42 4.78 -3.60
CA ASP A 46 12.31 3.40 -3.11
C ASP A 46 12.15 3.35 -1.59
N ARG A 47 12.84 4.24 -0.86
CA ARG A 47 12.66 4.38 0.59
C ARG A 47 11.24 4.81 0.94
N ALA A 48 10.70 5.83 0.26
CA ALA A 48 9.33 6.30 0.50
C ALA A 48 8.30 5.18 0.25
N VAL A 49 8.49 4.35 -0.78
CA VAL A 49 7.61 3.20 -1.05
C VAL A 49 7.63 2.20 0.12
N ARG A 50 8.82 1.83 0.61
CA ARG A 50 8.96 0.91 1.75
C ARG A 50 8.33 1.48 3.02
N ASP A 51 8.57 2.75 3.32
CA ASP A 51 8.06 3.39 4.53
C ASP A 51 6.52 3.44 4.53
N VAL A 52 5.91 3.75 3.39
CA VAL A 52 4.44 3.75 3.22
C VAL A 52 3.87 2.34 3.31
N ALA A 53 4.52 1.33 2.72
CA ALA A 53 4.08 -0.06 2.81
C ALA A 53 4.11 -0.55 4.27
N ALA A 54 5.20 -0.29 4.98
CA ALA A 54 5.35 -0.65 6.39
C ALA A 54 4.34 0.08 7.30
N ALA A 55 4.09 1.37 7.06
CA ALA A 55 3.06 2.12 7.78
C ALA A 55 1.65 1.55 7.53
N SER A 56 1.38 1.14 6.29
CA SER A 56 0.11 0.52 5.92
C SER A 56 -0.07 -0.85 6.57
N GLY A 57 0.99 -1.67 6.62
CA GLY A 57 0.97 -2.96 7.35
C GLY A 57 0.61 -2.77 8.82
N ARG A 58 1.32 -1.86 9.52
CA ARG A 58 1.01 -1.53 10.92
C ARG A 58 -0.43 -1.06 11.13
N LEU A 59 -0.97 -0.30 10.17
CA LEU A 59 -2.39 0.08 10.20
C LEU A 59 -3.27 -1.18 10.19
N PHE A 60 -3.09 -2.09 9.24
CA PHE A 60 -3.90 -3.31 9.16
C PHE A 60 -3.73 -4.24 10.37
N ASP A 61 -2.54 -4.31 10.96
CA ASP A 61 -2.29 -5.05 12.21
C ASP A 61 -3.04 -4.44 13.41
N SER A 62 -3.19 -3.11 13.43
CA SER A 62 -3.88 -2.38 14.50
C SER A 62 -5.40 -2.33 14.34
N LEU A 63 -5.92 -2.54 13.12
CA LEU A 63 -7.34 -2.47 12.85
C LEU A 63 -8.05 -3.68 13.46
N GLN A 64 -8.95 -3.43 14.40
CA GLN A 64 -9.91 -4.43 14.86
C GLN A 64 -11.00 -4.62 13.81
N ILE A 65 -10.70 -5.37 12.75
CA ILE A 65 -11.65 -5.70 11.70
C ILE A 65 -12.57 -6.81 12.25
N PRO A 66 -13.88 -6.55 12.43
CA PRO A 66 -14.80 -7.61 12.78
C PRO A 66 -14.80 -8.61 11.62
N ALA A 67 -14.25 -9.80 11.82
CA ALA A 67 -14.47 -10.90 10.89
C ALA A 67 -15.99 -11.06 10.80
N ARG A 68 -16.57 -10.82 9.62
CA ARG A 68 -17.99 -11.11 9.43
C ARG A 68 -18.17 -12.59 9.74
N ARG A 69 -18.82 -12.90 10.88
CA ARG A 69 -19.36 -14.23 11.14
C ARG A 69 -20.28 -14.52 9.96
N HIS A 70 -19.86 -15.38 9.04
CA HIS A 70 -20.77 -15.98 8.09
C HIS A 70 -21.72 -16.82 8.94
N SER A 71 -22.94 -16.34 9.15
CA SER A 71 -24.02 -17.17 9.65
C SER A 71 -24.27 -18.26 8.60
N ALA A 72 -24.16 -19.51 9.04
CA ALA A 72 -24.51 -20.70 8.28
C ALA A 72 -25.99 -20.70 7.87
#